data_AF-A0AAV9EUM8-F1
#
_entry.id   AF-A0AAV9EUM8-F1
#
_cell.length_a   1.000
_cell.length_b   1.000
_cell.length_c   1.000
_cell.angle_alpha   90.00
_cell.angle_beta   90.00
_cell.angle_gamma   90.00
#
_symmetry.space_group_name_H-M   'P 1'
#
loop_
_entity.id
_entity.type
_entity.pdbx_description
1 polymer ?
#
loop_
_entity_poly.entity_id
_entity_poly.type
_entity_poly.pdbx_seq_one_letter_code
_entity_poly.pdbx_strand_id
1 'polypeptide(L)'
;MIPKFMMANGALVRVLIHTNVTKYLNFKAVDGSCVYNKGKVYKVPATDVEALKSPLMGLLEKRRARKFFIYVQDYEESDPKTHEGLDLTKVTARELISYEFHLYFLFFLIHI
;
A
#
# COMPACT_ATOMS: atom_id res chain seq x y z
N MET A 1 -25.48 2.72 -12.87
CA MET A 1 -24.96 1.88 -11.77
C MET A 1 -23.53 2.30 -11.48
N ILE A 2 -23.12 2.45 -10.21
CA ILE A 2 -21.80 2.97 -9.83
C ILE A 2 -21.06 1.90 -9.01
N PRO A 3 -20.14 1.13 -9.60
CA PRO A 3 -19.38 0.13 -8.86
C PRO A 3 -18.34 0.81 -7.96
N LYS A 4 -18.28 0.40 -6.68
CA LYS A 4 -17.28 0.84 -5.70
C LYS A 4 -16.87 -0.34 -4.83
N PHE A 5 -15.57 -0.44 -4.54
CA PHE A 5 -15.04 -1.40 -3.57
C PHE A 5 -14.95 -0.75 -2.18
N MET A 6 -14.91 -1.59 -1.15
CA MET A 6 -14.71 -1.18 0.24
C MET A 6 -13.38 -1.72 0.74
N MET A 7 -12.59 -0.86 1.36
CA MET A 7 -11.37 -1.28 2.05
C MET A 7 -11.75 -2.10 3.29
N ALA A 8 -11.17 -3.30 3.42
CA ALA A 8 -11.56 -4.26 4.46
C ALA A 8 -11.45 -3.71 5.90
N ASN A 9 -10.43 -2.89 6.18
CA ASN A 9 -10.25 -2.20 7.47
C ASN A 9 -10.58 -0.70 7.41
N GLY A 10 -11.40 -0.28 6.44
CA GLY A 10 -11.78 1.11 6.28
C GLY A 10 -12.85 1.58 7.28
N ALA A 11 -12.99 2.89 7.43
CA ALA A 11 -13.99 3.51 8.32
C ALA A 11 -15.43 3.04 8.03
N LEU A 12 -15.78 2.88 6.74
CA LEU A 12 -17.12 2.44 6.32
C LEU A 12 -17.44 1.03 6.82
N VAL A 13 -16.50 0.08 6.66
CA VAL A 13 -16.70 -1.30 7.15
C VAL A 13 -16.84 -1.31 8.66
N ARG A 14 -16.06 -0.50 9.38
CA ARG A 14 -16.20 -0.34 10.84
C ARG A 14 -17.61 0.14 11.21
N VAL A 15 -18.16 1.15 10.54
CA VAL A 15 -19.53 1.63 10.81
C VAL A 15 -20.58 0.54 10.55
N LEU A 16 -20.44 -0.24 9.48
CA LEU A 16 -21.36 -1.35 9.17
C LEU A 16 -21.34 -2.43 10.28
N ILE A 17 -20.16 -2.70 10.85
CA ILE A 17 -20.02 -3.63 11.97
C ILE A 17 -20.70 -3.06 13.22
N HIS A 18 -20.43 -1.79 13.56
CA HIS A 18 -21.01 -1.14 14.75
C HIS A 18 -22.54 -1.06 14.68
N THR A 19 -23.11 -0.91 13.48
CA THR A 19 -24.56 -0.85 13.25
C THR A 19 -25.20 -2.22 13.08
N ASN A 20 -24.46 -3.32 13.19
CA ASN A 20 -24.93 -4.70 13.01
C ASN A 20 -25.57 -5.01 11.63
N VAL A 21 -25.35 -4.16 10.62
CA VAL A 21 -25.91 -4.35 9.27
C VAL A 21 -25.22 -5.49 8.52
N THR A 22 -24.01 -5.88 8.94
CA THR A 22 -23.25 -6.99 8.35
C THR A 22 -23.97 -8.33 8.42
N LYS A 23 -24.97 -8.51 9.28
CA LYS A 23 -25.82 -9.73 9.32
C LYS A 23 -26.65 -9.94 8.06
N TYR A 24 -26.85 -8.88 7.28
CA TYR A 24 -27.66 -8.87 6.06
C TYR A 24 -26.83 -8.74 4.77
N LEU A 25 -25.51 -8.62 4.90
CA LEU A 25 -24.60 -8.37 3.78
C LEU A 25 -23.51 -9.45 3.74
N ASN A 26 -23.33 -10.05 2.56
CA ASN A 26 -22.24 -10.98 2.32
C ASN A 26 -21.09 -10.25 1.62
N PHE A 27 -19.91 -10.27 2.25
CA PHE A 27 -18.69 -9.73 1.65
C PHE A 27 -17.87 -10.88 1.05
N LYS A 28 -17.40 -10.66 -0.18
CA LYS A 28 -16.41 -11.53 -0.83
C LYS A 28 -15.12 -10.72 -1.02
N ALA A 29 -13.99 -11.33 -0.67
CA ALA A 29 -12.69 -10.73 -0.93
C ALA A 29 -12.47 -10.59 -2.45
N VAL A 30 -11.84 -9.49 -2.84
CA VAL A 30 -11.40 -9.27 -4.23
C VAL A 30 -10.09 -10.03 -4.43
N ASP A 31 -9.94 -10.72 -5.56
CA ASP A 31 -8.79 -11.59 -5.84
C ASP A 31 -7.46 -10.82 -5.96
N GLY A 32 -7.52 -9.54 -6.33
CA GLY A 32 -6.34 -8.67 -6.34
C GLY A 32 -6.59 -7.28 -6.91
N SER A 33 -5.61 -6.40 -6.72
CA SER A 33 -5.53 -5.10 -7.38
C SER A 33 -4.47 -5.16 -8.48
N CYS A 34 -4.72 -4.45 -9.57
CA CYS A 34 -3.85 -4.42 -10.74
C CYS A 34 -3.63 -2.98 -11.22
N VAL A 35 -2.42 -2.71 -11.71
CA VAL A 35 -2.05 -1.43 -12.31
C VAL A 35 -1.79 -1.61 -13.80
N TYR A 36 -2.20 -0.63 -14.60
CA TYR A 36 -1.92 -0.58 -16.02
C TYR A 36 -0.62 0.18 -16.27
N ASN A 37 0.33 -0.44 -16.97
CA ASN A 37 1.59 0.19 -17.35
C ASN A 37 1.99 -0.24 -18.77
N LYS A 38 2.24 0.73 -19.65
CA LYS A 38 2.77 0.53 -21.02
C LYS A 38 2.10 -0.63 -21.78
N GLY A 39 0.76 -0.67 -21.79
CA GLY A 39 0.02 -1.67 -22.57
C GLY A 39 -0.20 -3.01 -21.87
N LYS A 40 0.30 -3.20 -20.64
CA LYS A 40 0.15 -4.45 -19.89
C LYS A 40 -0.42 -4.18 -18.49
N VAL A 41 -1.18 -5.15 -18.00
CA VAL A 41 -1.76 -5.14 -16.65
C VAL A 41 -0.88 -5.96 -15.73
N TYR A 42 -0.57 -5.43 -14.56
CA TYR A 42 0.31 -6.06 -13.58
C TYR A 42 -0.33 -6.07 -12.21
N LYS A 43 -0.15 -7.15 -11.45
CA LYS A 43 -0.61 -7.21 -10.05
C LYS A 43 0.17 -6.19 -9.21
N VAL A 44 -0.56 -5.48 -8.36
CA VAL A 44 -0.04 -4.58 -7.32
C VAL A 44 0.62 -5.44 -6.23
N PRO A 45 1.94 -5.32 -5.98
CA PRO A 45 2.56 -5.99 -4.84
C PRO A 45 2.04 -5.43 -3.52
N ALA A 46 1.61 -6.31 -2.62
CA ALA A 46 1.17 -5.95 -1.26
C ALA A 46 2.15 -6.41 -0.16
N THR A 47 3.15 -7.22 -0.52
CA THR A 47 4.13 -7.79 0.41
C THR A 47 5.55 -7.66 -0.14
N ASP A 48 6.54 -7.79 0.74
CA ASP A 48 7.96 -7.70 0.41
C ASP A 48 8.39 -8.78 -0.61
N VAL A 49 7.86 -10.00 -0.47
CA VAL A 49 8.08 -11.11 -1.42
C VAL A 49 7.47 -10.84 -2.79
N GLU A 50 6.25 -10.28 -2.83
CA GLU A 50 5.60 -9.89 -4.09
C GLU A 50 6.33 -8.74 -4.78
N ALA A 51 6.85 -7.78 -4.00
CA ALA A 51 7.64 -6.67 -4.53
C ALA A 51 8.91 -7.17 -5.25
N LEU A 52 9.60 -8.16 -4.69
CA LEU A 52 10.77 -8.78 -5.34
C LEU A 52 10.41 -9.51 -6.65
N LYS A 53 9.26 -10.18 -6.70
CA LYS A 53 8.82 -10.92 -7.89
C LYS A 53 8.20 -10.03 -8.96
N SER A 54 7.75 -8.82 -8.60
CA SER A 54 7.00 -7.96 -9.50
C SER A 54 7.79 -7.57 -10.77
N PRO A 55 7.27 -7.77 -11.99
CA PRO A 55 7.92 -7.33 -13.22
C PRO A 55 7.76 -5.81 -13.48
N LEU A 56 7.10 -5.07 -12.57
CA LEU A 56 6.86 -3.63 -12.71
C LEU A 56 8.11 -2.77 -12.50
N MET A 57 9.11 -3.31 -11.80
CA MET A 57 10.25 -2.54 -11.28
C MET A 57 11.58 -3.18 -11.71
N GLY A 58 12.61 -2.35 -11.85
CA GLY A 58 13.98 -2.82 -12.07
C GLY A 58 14.58 -3.54 -10.85
N LEU A 59 15.68 -4.28 -11.02
CA LEU A 59 16.29 -5.08 -9.94
C LEU A 59 16.65 -4.26 -8.69
N LEU A 60 17.18 -3.04 -8.87
CA LEU A 60 17.53 -2.15 -7.75
C LEU A 60 16.29 -1.55 -7.08
N GLU A 61 15.26 -1.22 -7.86
CA GLU A 61 14.00 -0.69 -7.35
C GLU A 61 13.25 -1.72 -6.52
N LYS A 62 13.26 -3.00 -6.93
CA LYS A 62 12.67 -4.10 -6.16
C LYS A 62 13.27 -4.24 -4.77
N ARG A 63 14.59 -4.09 -4.64
CA ARG A 63 15.28 -4.19 -3.34
C ARG A 63 14.89 -3.03 -2.43
N ARG A 64 14.75 -1.81 -2.99
CA ARG A 64 14.29 -0.64 -2.23
C ARG A 64 12.81 -0.75 -1.87
N ALA A 65 11.96 -1.22 -2.79
CA ALA A 65 10.54 -1.49 -2.54
C ALA A 65 10.36 -2.47 -1.39
N ARG A 66 11.16 -3.55 -1.36
CA ARG A 66 11.18 -4.49 -0.25
C ARG A 66 11.54 -3.81 1.08
N LYS A 67 12.61 -3.00 1.12
CA LYS A 67 13.01 -2.27 2.35
C LYS A 67 11.88 -1.37 2.85
N PHE A 68 11.21 -0.67 1.94
CA PHE A 68 10.07 0.17 2.28
C PHE A 68 8.87 -0.62 2.81
N PHE A 69 8.52 -1.75 2.20
CA PHE A 69 7.44 -2.60 2.72
C PHE A 69 7.75 -3.10 4.14
N ILE A 70 9.00 -3.44 4.42
CA ILE A 70 9.45 -3.82 5.76
C ILE A 70 9.33 -2.62 6.71
N TYR A 71 9.84 -1.44 6.32
CA TYR A 71 9.73 -0.22 7.10
C TYR A 71 8.28 0.11 7.47
N VAL A 72 7.35 0.07 6.50
CA VAL A 72 5.93 0.35 6.75
C VAL A 72 5.28 -0.72 7.64
N GLN A 73 5.69 -1.98 7.53
CA GLN A 73 5.16 -3.08 8.35
C GLN A 73 5.67 -3.02 9.79
N ASP A 74 6.94 -2.65 9.99
CA ASP A 74 7.61 -2.62 11.28
C ASP A 74 7.49 -1.25 11.97
N TYR A 75 6.90 -0.26 11.31
CA TYR A 75 6.74 1.09 11.86
C TYR A 75 5.76 1.08 13.05
N GLU A 76 6.26 1.49 14.23
CA GLU A 76 5.47 1.70 15.42
C GLU A 76 5.58 3.15 15.89
N GLU A 77 4.45 3.85 15.94
CA GLU A 77 4.42 5.27 16.37
C GLU A 77 4.97 5.46 17.79
N SER A 78 4.86 4.46 18.66
CA SER A 78 5.35 4.48 20.03
C SER A 78 6.85 4.23 20.20
N ASP A 79 7.53 3.60 19.23
CA ASP A 79 8.97 3.29 19.33
C ASP A 79 9.80 4.12 18.33
N PRO A 80 10.52 5.17 18.79
CA PRO A 80 11.38 5.99 17.96
C PRO A 80 12.48 5.24 17.21
N LYS A 81 12.84 4.02 17.65
CA LYS A 81 13.85 3.20 16.95
C LYS A 81 13.35 2.72 15.59
N THR A 82 12.03 2.49 15.46
CA THR A 82 11.41 2.04 14.21
C THR A 82 11.27 3.15 13.17
N HIS A 83 11.44 4.41 13.59
CA HIS A 83 11.26 5.57 12.71
C HIS A 83 12.46 5.81 11.79
N GLU A 84 13.55 5.04 11.92
CA GLU A 84 14.80 5.19 11.14
C GLU A 84 15.34 6.64 11.10
N GLY A 85 15.08 7.44 12.14
CA GLY A 85 15.48 8.85 12.23
C GLY A 85 14.60 9.83 11.44
N LEU A 86 13.46 9.38 10.91
CA LEU A 86 12.48 10.19 10.19
C LEU A 86 11.30 10.58 11.10
N ASP A 87 10.94 11.86 11.10
CA ASP A 87 9.73 12.33 11.78
C ASP A 87 8.57 12.42 10.77
N LEU A 88 7.69 11.40 10.77
CA LEU A 88 6.57 11.32 9.83
C LEU A 88 5.54 12.47 9.98
N THR A 89 5.59 13.25 11.06
CA THR A 89 4.72 14.42 11.25
C THR A 89 5.21 15.66 10.49
N LYS A 90 6.50 15.70 10.15
CA LYS A 90 7.14 16.84 9.49
C LYS A 90 7.59 16.52 8.07
N VAL A 91 8.04 15.29 7.83
CA VAL A 91 8.54 14.86 6.54
C VAL A 91 7.37 14.68 5.58
N THR A 92 7.44 15.30 4.41
CA THR A 92 6.40 15.11 3.39
C THR A 92 6.53 13.74 2.73
N ALA A 93 5.43 13.16 2.26
CA ALA A 93 5.46 11.89 1.53
C ALA A 93 6.42 11.93 0.33
N ARG A 94 6.56 13.09 -0.32
CA ARG A 94 7.51 13.30 -1.41
C ARG A 94 8.96 13.17 -0.94
N GLU A 95 9.31 13.78 0.20
CA GLU A 95 10.65 13.70 0.76
C GLU A 95 10.97 12.25 1.14
N LEU A 96 10.09 11.60 1.92
CA LEU A 96 10.25 10.21 2.34
C LEU A 96 10.50 9.29 1.15
N ILE A 97 9.70 9.43 0.10
CA ILE A 97 9.81 8.59 -1.09
C ILE A 97 11.04 9.00 -1.93
N SER A 98 11.44 10.27 -1.97
CA SER A 98 12.63 10.70 -2.72
C SER A 98 13.95 10.27 -2.09
N TYR A 99 14.00 10.12 -0.76
CA TYR A 99 15.17 9.58 -0.06
C TYR A 99 15.44 8.13 -0.44
N GLU A 100 14.41 7.38 -0.81
CA GLU A 100 14.50 5.92 -0.98
C GLU A 100 14.11 5.41 -2.39
N PHE A 101 13.48 6.23 -3.24
CA PHE A 101 12.94 5.81 -4.55
C PHE A 101 13.10 6.81 -5.69
N HIS A 102 13.05 6.26 -6.91
CA HIS A 102 12.85 7.02 -8.14
C HIS A 102 11.36 7.30 -8.37
N LEU A 103 11.02 8.40 -9.06
CA LEU A 103 9.67 8.96 -9.27
C LEU A 103 8.56 7.95 -9.67
N TYR A 104 8.91 6.82 -10.29
CA TYR A 104 7.93 5.82 -10.75
C TYR A 104 7.23 5.06 -9.61
N PHE A 105 7.89 4.89 -8.46
CA PHE A 105 7.28 4.24 -7.29
C PHE A 105 6.22 5.11 -6.61
N LEU A 106 6.41 6.44 -6.66
CA LEU A 106 5.48 7.44 -6.13
C LEU A 106 4.08 7.32 -6.78
N PHE A 107 4.04 7.10 -8.10
CA PHE A 107 2.77 6.99 -8.81
C PHE A 107 1.95 5.77 -8.34
N PHE A 108 2.63 4.66 -8.06
CA PHE A 108 1.99 3.43 -7.62
C PHE A 108 1.40 3.53 -6.21
N LEU A 109 2.13 4.10 -5.25
CA LEU A 109 1.67 4.20 -3.86
C LEU A 109 0.50 5.17 -3.66
N ILE A 110 0.41 6.21 -4.48
CA ILE A 110 -0.58 7.29 -4.28
C ILE A 110 -1.90 7.02 -5.04
N HIS A 111 -1.88 6.26 -6.13
CA HIS A 111 -3.04 6.08 -7.01
C HIS A 111 -3.86 4.81 -6.72
N ILE A 112 -3.54 4.10 -5.63
CA ILE A 112 -4.29 2.93 -5.13
C ILE A 112 -5.06 3.34 -3.89
#